data_AF-A0A2M7Q7I6-F1
#
_entry.id   AF-A0A2M7Q7I6-F1
#
_cell.length_a   1.000
_cell.length_b   1.000
_cell.length_c   1.000
_cell.angle_alpha   90.00
_cell.angle_beta   90.00
_cell.angle_gamma   90.00
#
_symmetry.space_group_name_H-M   'P 1'
#
loop_
_entity.id
_entity.type
_entity.pdbx_description
1 polymer ?
#
loop_
_entity_poly.entity_id
_entity_poly.type
_entity_poly.pdbx_seq_one_letter_code
_entity_poly.pdbx_strand_id
1 'polypeptide(L)'
;MTKYYYISAIIKYLTGLLEIILGARVVLKFLGASSKALIVELLYKTTDFITAPFKFIFPNVYLEKGVIDFTTLSAMLGYLILVLVILKLLHLILIRPISDKPNITPQNRPKF
;
A
#
# COMPACT_ATOMS: atom_id res chain seq x y z
N MET A 1 8.64 15.77 15.43
CA MET A 1 9.20 14.78 14.48
C MET A 1 8.82 13.34 14.85
N THR A 2 8.85 12.93 16.12
CA THR A 2 8.51 11.57 16.59
C THR A 2 7.13 11.07 16.16
N LYS A 3 6.07 11.91 16.22
CA LYS A 3 4.72 11.52 15.81
C LYS A 3 4.62 11.03 14.36
N TYR A 4 5.31 11.68 13.42
CA TYR A 4 5.36 11.26 12.02
C TYR A 4 6.03 9.88 11.88
N TYR A 5 7.13 9.67 12.60
CA TYR A 5 7.86 8.40 12.58
C TYR A 5 6.95 7.24 13.00
N TYR A 6 6.28 7.34 14.15
CA TYR A 6 5.38 6.28 14.64
C TYR A 6 4.21 6.01 13.67
N ILE A 7 3.55 7.05 13.16
CA ILE A 7 2.43 6.88 12.20
C ILE A 7 2.92 6.19 10.93
N SER A 8 4.05 6.64 10.38
CA SER A 8 4.62 6.05 9.16
C SER A 8 5.05 4.59 9.37
N ALA A 9 5.56 4.24 10.55
CA ALA A 9 5.96 2.88 10.89
C ALA A 9 4.75 1.95 11.00
N ILE A 10 3.67 2.39 11.66
CA ILE A 10 2.43 1.62 11.78
C ILE A 10 1.83 1.36 10.39
N ILE A 11 1.73 2.39 9.54
CA ILE A 11 1.20 2.23 8.18
C ILE A 11 2.02 1.20 7.41
N LYS A 12 3.35 1.34 7.40
CA LYS A 12 4.24 0.40 6.70
C LYS A 12 4.10 -1.03 7.23
N TYR A 13 3.99 -1.21 8.53
CA TYR A 13 3.84 -2.54 9.13
C TYR A 13 2.51 -3.19 8.76
N LEU A 14 1.40 -2.45 8.84
CA LEU A 14 0.08 -2.93 8.44
C LEU A 14 0.04 -3.27 6.94
N THR A 15 0.65 -2.43 6.10
CA THR A 15 0.79 -2.72 4.67
C THR A 15 1.61 -3.98 4.42
N GLY A 16 2.75 -4.16 5.10
CA GLY A 16 3.55 -5.38 4.98
C GLY A 16 2.77 -6.63 5.39
N LEU A 17 2.00 -6.56 6.48
CA LEU A 17 1.13 -7.65 6.92
C LEU A 17 0.04 -7.96 5.89
N LEU A 18 -0.59 -6.93 5.32
CA LEU A 18 -1.58 -7.06 4.25
C LEU A 18 -0.98 -7.77 3.03
N GLU A 19 0.20 -7.33 2.58
CA GLU A 19 0.91 -7.91 1.42
C GLU A 19 1.27 -9.38 1.65
N ILE A 20 1.70 -9.75 2.86
CA ILE A 20 1.99 -11.16 3.20
C ILE A 20 0.71 -12.02 3.11
N ILE A 21 -0.41 -11.52 3.62
CA ILE A 21 -1.70 -12.23 3.59
C ILE A 21 -2.18 -12.39 2.13
N LEU A 22 -2.10 -11.35 1.32
CA LEU A 22 -2.47 -11.40 -0.10
C LEU A 22 -1.49 -12.27 -0.92
N GLY A 23 -0.20 -12.20 -0.62
CA GLY A 23 0.82 -13.05 -1.22
C GLY A 23 0.58 -14.54 -0.92
N ALA A 24 0.22 -14.87 0.32
CA ALA A 24 -0.16 -16.23 0.70
C ALA A 24 -1.38 -16.71 -0.12
N ARG A 25 -2.38 -15.87 -0.34
CA ARG A 25 -3.52 -16.18 -1.22
C ARG A 25 -3.06 -16.47 -2.65
N VAL A 26 -2.19 -15.63 -3.23
CA VAL A 26 -1.67 -15.84 -4.60
C VAL A 26 -0.97 -17.18 -4.70
N VAL A 27 -0.07 -17.50 -3.76
CA VAL A 27 0.67 -18.77 -3.75
C VAL A 27 -0.29 -19.95 -3.62
N LEU A 28 -1.23 -19.91 -2.69
CA LEU A 28 -2.19 -20.99 -2.47
C LEU A 28 -3.09 -21.22 -3.69
N LYS A 29 -3.59 -20.17 -4.34
CA LYS A 29 -4.38 -20.30 -5.56
C LYS A 29 -3.55 -20.81 -6.73
N PHE A 30 -2.31 -20.36 -6.85
CA PHE A 30 -1.40 -20.84 -7.89
C PHE A 30 -1.12 -22.33 -7.75
N LEU A 31 -0.92 -22.81 -6.52
CA LEU A 31 -0.70 -24.23 -6.21
C LEU A 31 -1.98 -25.09 -6.22
N GLY A 32 -3.16 -24.51 -6.45
CA GLY A 32 -4.42 -25.24 -6.44
C GLY A 32 -4.87 -25.71 -5.06
N ALA A 33 -4.53 -24.95 -4.01
CA ALA A 33 -4.89 -25.30 -2.65
C ALA A 33 -6.42 -25.49 -2.50
N SER A 34 -6.80 -26.58 -1.83
CA SER A 34 -8.21 -26.95 -1.65
C SER A 34 -8.94 -25.99 -0.73
N SER A 35 -10.02 -25.37 -1.22
CA SER A 35 -10.93 -24.55 -0.41
C SER A 35 -11.70 -25.33 0.66
N LYS A 36 -11.56 -26.67 0.72
CA LYS A 36 -12.11 -27.49 1.82
C LYS A 36 -11.26 -27.41 3.09
N ALA A 37 -10.00 -26.98 2.98
CA ALA A 37 -9.15 -26.77 4.15
C ALA A 37 -9.55 -25.47 4.85
N LEU A 38 -9.88 -25.56 6.15
CA LEU A 38 -10.41 -24.43 6.93
C LEU A 38 -9.54 -23.18 6.84
N ILE A 39 -8.21 -23.32 6.92
CA ILE A 39 -7.29 -22.19 6.85
C ILE A 39 -7.28 -21.52 5.47
N VAL A 40 -7.44 -22.30 4.39
CA VAL A 40 -7.49 -21.80 3.01
C VAL A 40 -8.81 -21.07 2.78
N GLU A 41 -9.92 -21.67 3.22
CA GLU A 41 -11.24 -21.06 3.12
C GLU A 41 -11.31 -19.73 3.87
N LEU A 42 -10.84 -19.70 5.12
CA LEU A 42 -10.81 -18.49 5.94
C LEU A 42 -10.00 -17.39 5.27
N LEU A 43 -8.78 -17.72 4.80
CA LEU A 43 -7.93 -16.76 4.10
C LEU A 43 -8.63 -16.20 2.86
N TYR A 44 -9.21 -17.06 2.02
CA TYR A 44 -9.89 -16.62 0.79
C TYR A 44 -11.09 -15.72 1.08
N LYS A 45 -11.93 -16.07 2.06
CA LYS A 45 -13.09 -15.23 2.44
C LYS A 45 -12.68 -13.87 2.98
N THR A 46 -11.70 -13.82 3.88
CA THR A 46 -11.22 -12.54 4.45
C THR A 46 -10.61 -11.66 3.36
N THR A 47 -9.81 -12.25 2.48
CA THR A 47 -9.15 -11.51 1.40
C THR A 47 -10.07 -11.16 0.23
N ASP A 48 -11.22 -11.81 0.08
CA ASP A 48 -12.21 -11.44 -0.94
C ASP A 48 -12.83 -10.06 -0.71
N PHE A 49 -13.01 -9.66 0.56
CA PHE A 49 -13.45 -8.32 0.91
C PHE A 49 -12.37 -7.27 0.59
N ILE A 50 -11.12 -7.58 0.95
CA ILE A 50 -9.96 -6.72 0.69
C ILE A 50 -9.76 -6.53 -0.82
N THR A 51 -9.84 -7.60 -1.61
CA THR A 51 -9.62 -7.53 -3.06
C THR A 51 -10.82 -7.00 -3.85
N ALA A 52 -11.97 -6.78 -3.20
CA ALA A 52 -13.22 -6.37 -3.86
C ALA A 52 -13.09 -5.14 -4.78
N PRO A 53 -12.38 -4.05 -4.40
CA PRO A 53 -12.22 -2.88 -5.27
C PRO A 53 -11.42 -3.13 -6.55
N PHE A 54 -10.63 -4.22 -6.59
CA PHE A 54 -9.75 -4.57 -7.70
C PHE A 54 -10.31 -5.70 -8.58
N LYS A 55 -11.50 -6.23 -8.22
CA LYS A 55 -12.19 -7.21 -9.04
C LYS A 55 -12.44 -6.63 -10.44
N PHE A 56 -12.25 -7.46 -11.46
CA PHE A 56 -12.47 -7.12 -12.88
C PHE A 56 -11.46 -6.15 -13.51
N ILE A 57 -10.43 -5.68 -12.80
CA ILE A 57 -9.35 -4.90 -13.44
C ILE A 57 -8.61 -5.77 -14.47
N PHE A 58 -8.21 -6.97 -14.05
CA PHE A 58 -7.61 -7.98 -14.91
C PHE A 58 -8.29 -9.34 -14.68
N PRO A 59 -8.60 -10.08 -15.74
CA PRO A 59 -9.19 -11.41 -15.61
C PRO A 59 -8.16 -12.38 -15.01
N ASN A 60 -8.64 -13.31 -14.18
CA ASN A 60 -7.79 -14.39 -13.67
C ASN A 60 -7.51 -15.42 -14.77
N VAL A 61 -6.32 -16.03 -14.73
CA VAL A 61 -5.95 -17.12 -15.64
C VAL A 61 -6.08 -18.45 -14.90
N TYR A 62 -6.89 -19.35 -15.45
CA TYR A 62 -7.14 -20.67 -14.90
C TYR A 62 -6.19 -21.69 -15.52
N LEU A 63 -5.49 -22.43 -14.68
CA LEU A 63 -4.59 -23.53 -15.04
C LEU A 63 -5.28 -24.86 -14.69
N GLU A 64 -4.76 -25.99 -15.19
CA GLU A 64 -5.34 -27.32 -14.88
C GLU A 64 -5.43 -27.63 -13.38
N LYS A 65 -4.46 -27.15 -12.60
CA LYS A 65 -4.35 -27.42 -11.16
C LYS A 65 -4.21 -26.15 -10.32
N GLY A 66 -4.61 -24.98 -10.83
CA GLY A 66 -4.40 -23.72 -10.09
C GLY A 66 -4.97 -22.50 -10.81
N VAL A 67 -4.77 -21.33 -10.20
CA VAL A 67 -5.23 -20.05 -10.73
C VAL A 67 -4.17 -18.99 -10.51
N ILE A 68 -3.83 -18.25 -11.56
CA ILE A 68 -3.09 -16.99 -11.46
C ILE A 68 -4.11 -15.90 -11.14
N ASP A 69 -4.15 -15.48 -9.88
CA ASP A 69 -5.12 -14.50 -9.35
C ASP A 69 -4.63 -13.06 -9.62
N PHE A 70 -4.83 -12.59 -10.86
CA PHE A 70 -4.52 -11.23 -11.27
C PHE A 70 -5.29 -10.17 -10.49
N THR A 71 -6.50 -10.49 -10.01
CA THR A 71 -7.25 -9.59 -9.11
C THR A 71 -6.44 -9.31 -7.83
N THR A 72 -5.87 -10.34 -7.23
CA THR A 72 -5.07 -10.20 -5.99
C THR A 72 -3.74 -9.52 -6.26
N LEU A 73 -3.07 -9.85 -7.38
CA LEU A 73 -1.85 -9.15 -7.79
C LEU A 73 -2.10 -7.65 -8.02
N SER A 74 -3.25 -7.29 -8.59
CA SER A 74 -3.66 -5.89 -8.76
C SER A 74 -3.90 -5.20 -7.44
N ALA A 75 -4.53 -5.89 -6.48
CA ALA A 75 -4.76 -5.36 -5.14
C ALA A 75 -3.43 -5.09 -4.41
N MET A 76 -2.48 -6.03 -4.46
CA MET A 76 -1.14 -5.86 -3.89
C MET A 76 -0.43 -4.62 -4.46
N LEU A 77 -0.38 -4.51 -5.78
CA LEU A 77 0.22 -3.36 -6.45
C LEU A 77 -0.49 -2.05 -6.11
N GLY A 78 -1.83 -2.07 -6.13
CA GLY A 78 -2.66 -0.90 -5.84
C GLY A 78 -2.51 -0.39 -4.41
N TYR A 79 -2.49 -1.28 -3.43
CA TYR A 79 -2.30 -0.91 -2.02
C TYR A 79 -0.88 -0.41 -1.76
N LEU A 80 0.14 -1.02 -2.37
CA LEU A 80 1.50 -0.52 -2.29
C LEU A 80 1.60 0.92 -2.83
N ILE A 81 1.04 1.18 -4.01
CA ILE A 81 1.02 2.52 -4.60
C ILE A 81 0.26 3.51 -3.69
N LEU A 82 -0.92 3.12 -3.20
CA LEU A 82 -1.75 3.96 -2.34
C LEU A 82 -0.99 4.38 -1.07
N VAL A 83 -0.30 3.43 -0.42
CA VAL A 83 0.46 3.69 0.79
C VAL A 83 1.67 4.58 0.51
N LEU A 84 2.36 4.39 -0.62
CA LEU A 84 3.45 5.29 -1.03
C LEU A 84 2.96 6.73 -1.20
N VAL A 85 1.77 6.92 -1.81
CA VAL A 85 1.15 8.25 -1.96
C VAL A 85 0.81 8.84 -0.58
N ILE A 86 0.17 8.06 0.31
CA ILE A 86 -0.18 8.50 1.66
C ILE A 86 1.07 8.92 2.45
N LEU A 87 2.14 8.13 2.41
CA LEU A 87 3.39 8.45 3.12
C LEU A 87 4.05 9.74 2.60
N LYS A 88 4.00 9.98 1.29
CA LYS A 88 4.49 11.23 0.68
C LYS A 88 3.65 12.43 1.08
N LEU A 89 2.33 12.30 1.09
CA LEU A 89 1.42 13.37 1.53
C LEU A 89 1.61 13.69 3.02
N LEU A 90 1.71 12.67 3.88
CA LEU A 90 2.01 12.85 5.30
C LEU A 90 3.36 13.55 5.51
N HIS A 91 4.37 13.22 4.70
CA HIS A 91 5.67 13.87 4.78
C HIS A 91 5.55 15.36 4.44
N LEU A 92 4.87 15.70 3.35
CA LEU A 92 4.65 17.06 2.90
C LEU A 92 3.94 17.91 3.96
N ILE A 93 2.88 17.36 4.57
CA ILE A 93 2.01 18.10 5.51
C ILE A 93 2.65 18.24 6.90
N LEU A 94 3.35 17.20 7.40
CA LEU A 94 3.79 17.15 8.80
C LEU A 94 5.24 17.57 9.05
N ILE A 95 6.10 17.58 8.03
CA ILE A 95 7.54 17.86 8.21
C ILE A 95 7.99 19.13 7.50
N ARG A 96 7.33 19.59 6.43
CA ARG A 96 7.75 20.76 5.67
C ARG A 96 7.14 22.04 6.26
N PRO A 97 7.84 22.82 7.11
CA PRO A 97 7.45 24.22 7.30
C PRO A 97 7.72 24.92 5.96
N ILE A 98 6.71 25.57 5.41
CA ILE A 98 6.85 26.45 4.24
C ILE A 98 7.73 27.61 4.71
N SER A 99 9.04 27.50 4.55
CA SER A 99 9.96 28.61 4.79
C SER A 99 9.97 29.49 3.55
N ASP A 100 8.84 30.15 3.29
CA ASP A 100 8.79 31.31 2.42
C ASP A 100 9.12 32.54 3.28
N LYS A 101 10.39 32.68 3.67
CA LYS A 101 10.89 34.01 3.98
C LYS A 101 11.36 34.63 2.67
N PRO A 102 10.64 35.62 2.09
CA PRO A 102 11.23 36.41 1.01
C PRO A 102 12.53 37.00 1.56
N ASN A 103 13.63 36.80 0.82
CA ASN A 103 14.90 37.43 1.12
C ASN A 103 14.80 38.92 0.81
N ILE A 104 14.10 39.66 1.67
CA ILE A 104 14.24 41.11 1.78
C ILE A 104 15.52 41.39 2.56
N THR A 105 16.65 41.18 1.90
CA THR A 105 17.85 41.94 2.25
C THR A 105 17.59 43.36 1.77
N PRO A 106 17.54 44.40 2.64
CA PRO A 106 17.61 45.77 2.18
C PRO A 106 19.02 45.97 1.62
N GLN A 107 19.17 45.77 0.31
CA GLN A 107 20.37 46.12 -0.44
C GLN A 107 20.44 47.65 -0.58
N ASN A 108 20.63 48.34 0.54
CA ASN A 108 21.24 49.68 0.62
C ASN A 108 21.13 50.19 2.06
N ARG A 109 22.25 50.23 2.77
CA ARG A 109 22.43 51.21 3.83
C ARG A 109 23.31 52.32 3.26
N PRO A 110 22.81 53.55 3.04
CA PRO A 110 23.69 54.65 2.67
C PRO A 110 24.70 54.85 3.80
N LYS A 111 25.99 54.90 3.45
CA LYS A 111 27.04 55.31 4.36
C LYS A 111 26.88 56.81 4.58
N PHE A 112 26.42 57.18 5.77
CA PHE A 112 26.62 58.51 6.32
C PHE A 112 27.64 58.38 7.44
#